data_AF-A0A176RUF8-F1
#
_entry.id   AF-A0A176RUF8-F1
#
_cell.length_a   1.000
_cell.length_b   1.000
_cell.length_c   1.000
_cell.angle_alpha   90.00
_cell.angle_beta   90.00
_cell.angle_gamma   90.00
#
_symmetry.space_group_name_H-M   'P 1'
#
loop_
_entity.id
_entity.type
_entity.pdbx_description
1 polymer ?
#
loop_
_entity_poly.entity_id
_entity_poly.type
_entity_poly.pdbx_seq_one_letter_code
_entity_poly.pdbx_strand_id
1 'polypeptide(L)' 'MIEQHNLLNEVSRLIDKGQIITTVAHQLGTINAKNLIKAHAMLESRQAHGKIVLEGF' A
#
# COMPACT_ATOMS: atom_id res chain seq x y z
N MET A 1 -7.25 5.24 -20.35
CA MET A 1 -7.77 4.85 -19.02
C MET A 1 -8.12 3.37 -18.93
N ILE A 2 -8.45 2.68 -20.04
CA ILE A 2 -8.77 1.23 -20.05
C ILE A 2 -7.55 0.35 -19.76
N GLU A 3 -6.38 0.66 -20.31
CA GLU A 3 -5.18 -0.18 -20.10
C GLU A 3 -4.75 -0.29 -18.64
N GLN A 4 -4.92 0.76 -17.84
CA GLN A 4 -4.67 0.69 -16.40
C GLN A 4 -5.64 -0.26 -15.70
N HIS A 5 -6.91 -0.23 -16.08
CA HIS A 5 -7.91 -1.15 -15.55
C HIS A 5 -7.55 -2.61 -15.89
N ASN A 6 -7.18 -2.88 -17.15
CA ASN A 6 -6.74 -4.21 -17.57
C ASN A 6 -5.52 -4.69 -16.78
N LEU A 7 -4.53 -3.82 -16.59
CA LEU A 7 -3.33 -4.12 -15.81
C LEU A 7 -3.66 -4.44 -14.35
N LEU A 8 -4.53 -3.64 -13.71
CA LEU A 8 -4.92 -3.87 -12.32
C LEU A 8 -5.69 -5.19 -12.15
N ASN A 9 -6.54 -5.56 -13.11
CA ASN A 9 -7.24 -6.84 -13.11
C ASN A 9 -6.25 -8.01 -13.25
N GLU A 10 -5.26 -7.87 -14.13
CA GLU A 10 -4.22 -8.89 -14.29
C GLU A 10 -3.38 -9.05 -13.03
N VAL A 11 -2.98 -7.94 -12.39
CA VAL A 11 -2.29 -7.97 -11.09
C VAL A 11 -3.14 -8.68 -10.02
N SER A 12 -4.44 -8.41 -9.96
CA SER A 12 -5.36 -9.11 -9.04
C SER A 12 -5.36 -10.62 -9.28
N ARG A 13 -5.47 -11.05 -10.53
CA ARG A 13 -5.43 -12.49 -10.90
C ARG A 13 -4.11 -13.15 -10.50
N LEU A 14 -2.99 -12.44 -10.62
CA LEU A 14 -1.68 -12.95 -10.21
C LEU A 14 -1.54 -13.04 -8.68
N ILE A 15 -2.19 -12.14 -7.93
CA ILE A 15 -2.28 -12.21 -6.46
C ILE A 15 -3.07 -13.44 -6.04
N ASP A 16 -4.24 -13.69 -6.64
CA ASP A 16 -5.08 -14.85 -6.32
C ASP A 16 -4.37 -16.19 -6.61
N LYS A 17 -3.50 -16.20 -7.62
CA LYS A 17 -2.63 -17.34 -7.95
C LYS A 17 -1.41 -17.49 -7.04
N GLY A 18 -1.18 -16.56 -6.12
CA GLY A 18 -0.01 -16.52 -5.25
C GLY A 18 1.31 -16.19 -5.96
N GLN A 19 1.25 -15.68 -7.20
CA GLN A 19 2.44 -15.29 -7.97
C GLN A 19 2.94 -13.89 -7.62
N ILE A 20 2.04 -13.02 -7.14
CA ILE A 20 2.36 -11.73 -6.56
C ILE A 20 1.90 -11.74 -5.10
N ILE A 21 2.75 -11.25 -4.20
CA ILE A 21 2.41 -11.10 -2.79
C ILE A 21 2.37 -9.62 -2.41
N THR A 22 1.66 -9.31 -1.33
CA THR A 22 1.59 -7.96 -0.79
C THR A 22 2.97 -7.44 -0.39
N THR A 23 3.17 -6.13 -0.54
CA THR A 23 4.38 -5.42 -0.09
C THR A 23 4.12 -4.56 1.14
N VAL A 24 2.97 -4.75 1.81
CA VAL A 24 2.65 -4.09 3.08
C VAL A 24 3.72 -4.43 4.11
N ALA A 25 4.39 -3.40 4.62
CA ALA A 25 5.40 -3.52 5.66
C ALA A 25 4.98 -2.83 6.96
N HIS A 26 4.18 -1.76 6.86
CA HIS A 26 3.74 -1.00 8.02
C HIS A 26 2.25 -0.68 7.90
N GLN A 27 1.49 -1.00 8.95
CA GLN A 27 0.08 -0.63 9.09
C GLN A 27 -0.05 0.36 10.24
N LEU A 28 -0.44 1.60 9.93
CA LEU A 28 -0.45 2.71 10.89
C LEU A 28 -1.83 2.98 11.51
N GLY A 29 -2.81 2.11 11.26
CA GLY A 29 -4.15 2.18 11.83
C GLY A 29 -5.09 3.13 11.05
N THR A 30 -6.03 3.75 11.76
CA THR A 30 -7.10 4.57 11.16
C THR A 30 -6.58 5.76 10.37
N ILE A 31 -7.32 6.14 9.33
CA ILE A 31 -7.04 7.30 8.51
C ILE A 31 -7.39 8.55 9.31
N ASN A 32 -6.39 9.12 9.97
CA ASN A 32 -6.49 10.39 10.68
C ASN A 32 -5.19 11.20 10.49
N ALA A 33 -5.25 12.50 10.81
CA ALA A 33 -4.12 13.41 10.63
C ALA A 33 -2.85 12.95 11.37
N LYS A 34 -3.00 12.42 12.59
CA LYS A 34 -1.87 11.93 13.40
C LYS A 34 -1.14 10.78 12.71
N ASN A 35 -1.88 9.82 12.17
CA ASN A 35 -1.30 8.64 11.50
C ASN A 35 -0.71 9.00 10.13
N LEU A 36 -1.31 9.96 9.41
CA LEU A 36 -0.75 10.49 8.16
C LEU A 36 0.59 11.20 8.38
N ILE A 37 0.69 12.07 9.39
CA ILE A 37 1.95 12.75 9.73
C ILE A 37 3.05 11.72 10.03
N LYS A 38 2.73 10.67 10.79
CA LYS A 38 3.66 9.57 11.08
C LYS A 38 4.08 8.83 9.81
N ALA A 39 3.14 8.57 8.89
CA ALA A 39 3.44 7.92 7.61
C ALA A 39 4.41 8.75 6.76
N HIS A 40 4.18 10.07 6.68
CA HIS A 40 5.06 10.99 5.96
C HIS A 40 6.47 11.02 6.55
N ALA A 41 6.60 11.15 7.86
CA ALA A 41 7.91 11.12 8.52
C ALA A 41 8.69 9.82 8.23
N MET A 42 8.01 8.67 8.19
CA MET A 42 8.63 7.40 7.84
C MET A 42 9.06 7.34 6.36
N LEU A 43 8.26 7.86 5.43
CA LEU A 43 8.63 7.93 4.01
C LEU A 43 9.83 8.86 3.79
N GLU A 44 9.83 10.03 4.42
CA GLU A 44 10.89 11.02 4.32
C GLU A 44 12.23 10.52 4.89
N SER A 45 12.18 9.68 5.92
CA SER A 45 13.38 9.05 6.51
C SER A 45 14.12 8.10 5.56
N ARG A 46 13.48 7.68 4.44
CA ARG A 46 13.97 6.65 3.49
C ARG A 46 14.28 5.28 4.12
N GLN A 47 13.85 5.05 5.36
CA GLN A 47 13.99 3.76 6.04
C GLN A 47 12.80 2.83 5.77
N ALA A 48 11.73 3.34 5.17
CA ALA A 48 10.56 2.56 4.82
C ALA A 48 10.90 1.56 3.70
N HIS A 49 11.02 0.27 4.06
CA HIS A 49 10.99 -0.83 3.11
C HIS A 49 9.53 -1.23 2.86
N GLY A 50 9.14 -1.50 1.61
CA GLY A 50 7.77 -1.89 1.26
C GLY A 50 6.77 -0.71 1.25
N LYS A 51 5.52 -0.99 1.65
CA LYS A 51 4.40 -0.03 1.63
C LYS A 51 3.87 0.24 3.05
N ILE A 52 3.54 1.51 3.30
CA ILE A 52 2.83 1.96 4.50
C ILE A 52 1.34 2.05 4.17
N VAL A 53 0.48 1.43 4.97
CA VAL A 53 -0.96 1.39 4.79
C VAL A 53 -1.68 1.95 6.01
N LEU A 54 -2.74 2.71 5.75
CA LEU A 54 -3.73 3.15 6.74
C LEU A 54 -5.08 2.64 6.28
N GLU A 55 -5.94 2.25 7.23
CA GLU A 55 -7.25 1.68 6.93
C GLU A 55 -8.28 2.04 8.02
N GLY A 56 -9.54 2.18 7.63
CA GLY A 56 -10.61 2.67 8.52
C GLY A 56 -10.58 4.19 8.70
N PHE A 57 -11.63 4.75 9.30
CA PHE A 57 -11.77 6.19 9.57
C PHE A 57 -11.99 6.43 11.07
#